data_AF-A0A8H6KSR4-F1
#
_entry.id   AF-A0A8H6KSR4-F1
#
_cell.length_a   1.000
_cell.length_b   1.000
_cell.length_c   1.000
_cell.angle_alpha   90.00
_cell.angle_beta   90.00
_cell.angle_gamma   90.00
#
_symmetry.space_group_name_H-M   'P 1'
#
loop_
_entity.id
_entity.type
_entity.pdbx_description
1 polymer ?
#
loop_
_entity_poly.entity_id
_entity_poly.type
_entity_poly.pdbx_seq_one_letter_code
_entity_poly.pdbx_strand_id
1 'polypeptide(L)'
;MEFEDDEDLDPRTIRRANASLIMWDEIIPDMPTEESKPYCIYVELASEETYRKVFRRYPDMRYQVGRACAAAGYGTLYLELDLLPDVSIAEEAREANNPGSKRIFDNIMSQPVRFAVMNNYTRTINVSDPQPGACLNGDTAIRASLLPDYEGEQTEDMSDSHYFDIDEDLGPSGFHAGPPNMDHQVLPPEFEYLLWSPLPRDLPKRARTP
;
A
#
# COMPACT_ATOMS: atom_id res chain seq x y z
N MET A 1 -36.38 -2.16 29.87
CA MET A 1 -36.28 -1.96 28.41
C MET A 1 -34.79 -1.98 28.15
N GLU A 2 -34.25 -3.19 28.06
CA GLU A 2 -32.85 -3.43 27.73
C GLU A 2 -32.79 -3.55 26.21
N PHE A 3 -32.16 -2.58 25.57
CA PHE A 3 -31.55 -2.74 24.25
C PHE A 3 -30.07 -2.48 24.49
N GLU A 4 -29.37 -3.51 24.95
CA GLU A 4 -27.92 -3.63 24.76
C GLU A 4 -27.72 -4.09 23.33
N ASP A 5 -27.66 -3.14 22.40
CA ASP A 5 -27.10 -3.39 21.07
C ASP A 5 -25.57 -3.26 21.22
N ASP A 6 -24.93 -4.31 21.76
CA ASP A 6 -23.52 -4.61 21.46
C ASP A 6 -23.47 -5.02 19.97
N GLU A 7 -23.56 -4.02 19.09
CA GLU A 7 -23.25 -4.19 17.68
C GLU A 7 -21.72 -4.32 17.63
N ASP A 8 -21.23 -5.57 17.55
CA ASP A 8 -19.82 -5.85 17.26
C ASP A 8 -19.43 -5.01 16.04
N LEU A 9 -18.65 -3.95 16.27
CA LEU A 9 -18.20 -3.02 15.23
C LEU A 9 -17.58 -3.85 14.10
N ASP A 10 -18.09 -3.67 12.88
CA ASP A 10 -17.58 -4.34 11.69
C ASP A 10 -16.04 -4.31 11.68
N PRO A 11 -15.34 -5.46 11.54
CA PRO A 11 -13.88 -5.53 11.58
C PRO A 11 -13.18 -4.50 10.68
N ARG A 12 -13.81 -4.13 9.56
CA ARG A 12 -13.34 -3.07 8.67
C ARG A 12 -13.26 -1.71 9.36
N THR A 13 -14.30 -1.35 10.11
CA THR A 13 -14.38 -0.09 10.87
C THR A 13 -13.29 -0.06 11.94
N ILE A 14 -13.06 -1.18 12.62
CA ILE A 14 -11.98 -1.32 13.61
C ILE A 14 -10.61 -1.11 12.97
N ARG A 15 -10.31 -1.78 11.85
CA ARG A 15 -9.03 -1.63 11.15
C ARG A 15 -8.82 -0.20 10.65
N ARG A 16 -9.83 0.42 10.05
CA ARG A 16 -9.76 1.82 9.59
C ARG A 16 -9.44 2.78 10.73
N ALA A 17 -10.12 2.63 11.87
CA ALA A 17 -9.85 3.43 13.07
C ALA A 17 -8.41 3.23 13.56
N ASN A 18 -7.96 1.98 13.65
CA ASN A 18 -6.59 1.65 14.06
C ASN A 18 -5.53 2.19 13.10
N ALA A 19 -5.77 2.10 11.79
CA ALA A 19 -4.89 2.66 10.76
C ALA A 19 -4.74 4.16 10.95
N SER A 20 -5.86 4.86 11.18
CA SER A 20 -5.88 6.31 11.38
C SER A 20 -5.05 6.71 12.60
N LEU A 21 -5.29 6.08 13.76
CA LEU A 21 -4.52 6.37 14.99
C LEU A 21 -3.00 6.22 14.81
N ILE A 22 -2.57 5.23 14.02
CA ILE A 22 -1.15 5.04 13.67
C ILE A 22 -0.68 6.14 12.73
N MET A 23 -1.39 6.36 11.63
CA MET A 23 -0.99 7.28 10.56
C MET A 23 -0.91 8.75 11.03
N TRP A 24 -1.73 9.15 11.99
CA TRP A 24 -1.74 10.50 12.57
C TRP A 24 -0.74 10.67 13.74
N ASP A 25 0.18 9.72 13.95
CA ASP A 25 1.15 9.72 15.05
C ASP A 25 0.50 9.84 16.46
N GLU A 26 -0.77 9.46 16.62
CA GLU A 26 -1.51 9.64 17.88
C GLU A 26 -1.15 8.56 18.92
N ILE A 27 -1.41 7.29 18.58
CA ILE A 27 -1.19 6.15 19.48
C ILE A 27 -1.04 4.85 18.68
N ILE A 28 -0.32 3.88 19.26
CA ILE A 28 -0.37 2.50 18.77
C ILE A 28 -1.53 1.78 19.46
N PRO A 29 -2.66 1.52 18.77
CA PRO A 29 -3.84 0.92 19.38
C PRO A 29 -3.58 -0.52 19.84
N ASP A 30 -4.48 -1.03 20.68
CA ASP A 30 -4.49 -2.45 21.02
C ASP A 30 -5.16 -3.23 19.88
N MET A 31 -4.42 -4.15 19.27
CA MET A 31 -4.84 -4.91 18.08
C MET A 31 -4.67 -6.42 18.37
N PRO A 32 -5.52 -6.99 19.24
CA PRO A 32 -5.33 -8.34 19.77
C PRO A 32 -5.55 -9.45 18.73
N THR A 33 -6.24 -9.16 17.62
CA THR A 33 -6.56 -10.13 16.56
C THR A 33 -6.04 -9.67 15.21
N GLU A 34 -5.81 -10.60 14.28
CA GLU A 34 -5.47 -10.26 12.90
C GLU A 34 -6.55 -9.38 12.24
N GLU A 35 -7.82 -9.62 12.57
CA GLU A 35 -8.95 -8.84 12.06
C GLU A 35 -8.95 -7.38 12.55
N SER A 36 -8.23 -7.06 13.62
CA SER A 36 -8.08 -5.69 14.12
C SER A 36 -6.88 -4.95 13.53
N LYS A 37 -5.97 -5.65 12.83
CA LYS A 37 -4.74 -5.08 12.27
C LYS A 37 -4.99 -4.55 10.86
N PRO A 38 -4.76 -3.25 10.60
CA PRO A 38 -4.92 -2.70 9.28
C PRO A 38 -3.87 -3.22 8.30
N TYR A 39 -4.28 -3.42 7.05
CA TYR A 39 -3.38 -3.80 5.96
C TYR A 39 -2.58 -2.59 5.45
N CYS A 40 -3.20 -1.41 5.37
CA CYS A 40 -2.55 -0.16 5.01
C CYS A 40 -2.44 0.79 6.22
N ILE A 41 -1.22 1.23 6.52
CA ILE A 41 -0.90 2.21 7.58
C ILE A 41 -0.03 3.36 7.06
N TYR A 42 -0.12 3.60 5.75
CA TYR A 42 0.81 4.47 5.03
C TYR A 42 0.11 5.32 3.95
N VAL A 43 -1.22 5.52 4.04
CA VAL A 43 -1.90 6.55 3.24
C VAL A 43 -1.40 7.91 3.70
N GLU A 44 -1.52 8.23 4.98
CA GLU A 44 -0.74 9.30 5.62
C GLU A 44 0.52 8.72 6.24
N LEU A 45 1.62 9.49 6.21
CA LEU A 45 2.92 9.01 6.64
C LEU A 45 3.22 9.46 8.07
N ALA A 46 3.08 8.52 9.01
CA ALA A 46 3.55 8.70 10.38
C ALA A 46 5.08 8.77 10.47
N SER A 47 5.60 9.23 11.60
CA SER A 47 7.03 9.28 11.88
C SER A 47 7.71 7.90 11.91
N GLU A 48 9.03 7.87 11.60
CA GLU A 48 9.84 6.64 11.71
C GLU A 48 9.76 6.01 13.12
N GLU A 49 9.68 6.85 14.17
CA GLU A 49 9.56 6.37 15.54
C GLU A 49 8.21 5.69 15.81
N THR A 50 7.12 6.18 15.23
CA THR A 50 5.80 5.51 15.34
C THR A 50 5.84 4.15 14.67
N TYR A 51 6.41 4.04 13.48
CA TYR A 51 6.59 2.74 12.83
C TYR A 51 7.52 1.79 13.61
N ARG A 52 8.56 2.30 14.27
CA ARG A 52 9.38 1.51 15.22
C ARG A 52 8.54 0.99 16.38
N LYS A 53 7.64 1.80 16.94
CA LYS A 53 6.74 1.38 18.02
C LYS A 53 5.73 0.34 17.54
N VAL A 54 5.18 0.49 16.33
CA VAL A 54 4.31 -0.54 15.71
C VAL A 54 5.07 -1.86 15.62
N PHE A 55 6.26 -1.87 15.00
CA PHE A 55 7.05 -3.10 14.84
C PHE A 55 7.45 -3.74 16.17
N ARG A 56 7.80 -2.94 17.18
CA ARG A 56 8.14 -3.45 18.52
C ARG A 56 6.93 -4.11 19.20
N ARG A 57 5.73 -3.56 19.04
CA ARG A 57 4.50 -4.09 19.67
C ARG A 57 3.89 -5.24 18.87
N TYR A 58 3.93 -5.17 17.54
CA TYR A 58 3.38 -6.14 16.60
C TYR A 58 4.42 -6.51 15.54
N PRO A 59 5.37 -7.40 15.87
CA PRO A 59 6.43 -7.81 14.94
C PRO A 59 5.91 -8.46 13.65
N ASP A 60 4.71 -9.04 13.70
CA ASP A 60 4.00 -9.62 12.55
C ASP A 60 3.54 -8.58 11.53
N MET A 61 3.37 -7.31 11.93
CA MET A 61 3.03 -6.20 11.04
C MET A 61 4.24 -5.60 10.29
N ARG A 62 5.38 -6.29 10.30
CA ARG A 62 6.65 -5.79 9.73
C ARG A 62 6.57 -5.48 8.22
N TYR A 63 5.69 -6.12 7.46
CA TYR A 63 5.52 -5.85 6.03
C TYR A 63 4.72 -4.56 5.78
N GLN A 64 3.68 -4.30 6.58
CA GLN A 64 2.95 -3.04 6.58
C GLN A 64 3.90 -1.89 6.94
N VAL A 65 4.74 -2.07 7.98
CA VAL A 65 5.78 -1.11 8.35
C VAL A 65 6.82 -0.96 7.23
N GLY A 66 7.24 -2.05 6.58
CA GLY A 66 8.18 -2.02 5.48
C GLY A 66 7.67 -1.23 4.28
N ARG A 67 6.39 -1.39 3.95
CA ARG A 67 5.75 -0.62 2.88
C ARG A 67 5.59 0.86 3.24
N ALA A 68 5.29 1.16 4.50
CA ALA A 68 5.33 2.53 5.01
C ALA A 68 6.73 3.15 4.91
N CYS A 69 7.78 2.40 5.23
CA CYS A 69 9.17 2.84 5.07
C CYS A 69 9.51 3.11 3.60
N ALA A 70 9.03 2.28 2.68
CA ALA A 70 9.19 2.50 1.24
C ALA A 70 8.50 3.78 0.76
N ALA A 71 7.30 4.09 1.26
CA ALA A 71 6.61 5.33 0.94
C ALA A 71 7.29 6.58 1.55
N ALA A 72 7.72 6.50 2.82
CA ALA A 72 8.29 7.63 3.57
C ALA A 72 9.81 7.84 3.39
N GLY A 73 10.53 6.83 2.88
CA GLY A 73 11.98 6.88 2.75
C GLY A 73 12.75 6.50 4.02
N TYR A 74 12.15 5.75 4.93
CA TYR A 74 12.81 5.30 6.17
C TYR A 74 13.69 4.07 5.94
N GLY A 75 14.74 4.25 5.11
CA GLY A 75 15.62 3.17 4.68
C GLY A 75 16.37 2.46 5.81
N THR A 76 16.72 3.17 6.89
CA THR A 76 17.36 2.55 8.05
C THR A 76 16.42 1.58 8.75
N LEU A 77 15.20 2.03 9.09
CA LEU A 77 14.17 1.18 9.68
C LEU A 77 13.85 -0.01 8.76
N TYR A 78 13.67 0.21 7.46
CA TYR A 78 13.40 -0.86 6.50
C TYR A 78 14.41 -2.02 6.61
N LEU A 79 15.71 -1.71 6.68
CA LEU A 79 16.76 -2.73 6.77
C LEU A 79 16.72 -3.50 8.10
N GLU A 80 16.19 -2.91 9.18
CA GLU A 80 16.06 -3.58 10.47
C GLU A 80 14.90 -4.58 10.52
N LEU A 81 13.91 -4.47 9.61
CA LEU A 81 12.72 -5.32 9.59
C LEU A 81 13.00 -6.74 9.07
N ASP A 82 14.14 -6.95 8.41
CA ASP A 82 14.58 -8.24 7.84
C ASP A 82 13.50 -8.89 6.97
N LEU A 83 12.99 -8.13 6.00
CA LEU A 83 11.95 -8.57 5.07
C LEU A 83 12.54 -9.34 3.89
N LEU A 84 11.77 -10.28 3.36
CA LEU A 84 12.02 -10.79 2.02
C LEU A 84 11.88 -9.65 0.99
N PRO A 85 12.64 -9.70 -0.12
CA PRO A 85 12.59 -8.69 -1.18
C PRO A 85 11.26 -8.72 -1.93
N ASP A 86 10.27 -8.03 -1.39
CA ASP A 86 8.90 -7.97 -1.88
C ASP A 86 8.74 -6.93 -3.01
N VAL A 87 8.11 -7.34 -4.12
CA VAL A 87 7.95 -6.48 -5.29
C VAL A 87 6.98 -5.31 -5.06
N SER A 88 5.96 -5.47 -4.22
CA SER A 88 5.02 -4.38 -3.93
C SER A 88 5.68 -3.25 -3.14
N ILE A 89 6.60 -3.60 -2.22
CA ILE A 89 7.42 -2.63 -1.50
C ILE A 89 8.41 -1.94 -2.46
N ALA A 90 8.99 -2.68 -3.41
CA ALA A 90 9.81 -2.08 -4.45
C ALA A 90 9.02 -1.10 -5.33
N GLU A 91 7.79 -1.44 -5.73
CA GLU A 91 6.95 -0.53 -6.51
C GLU A 91 6.59 0.74 -5.73
N GLU A 92 6.25 0.61 -4.45
CA GLU A 92 6.01 1.74 -3.55
C GLU A 92 7.26 2.64 -3.45
N ALA A 93 8.44 2.04 -3.23
CA ALA A 93 9.71 2.76 -3.12
C ALA A 93 10.09 3.48 -4.43
N ARG A 94 9.86 2.81 -5.57
CA ARG A 94 10.07 3.37 -6.92
C ARG A 94 9.15 4.55 -7.18
N GLU A 95 7.93 4.51 -6.64
CA GLU A 95 6.98 5.60 -6.78
C GLU A 95 7.42 6.82 -5.97
N ALA A 96 7.65 6.64 -4.67
CA ALA A 96 8.00 7.72 -3.73
C ALA A 96 9.25 8.52 -4.14
N ASN A 97 10.22 7.86 -4.78
CA ASN A 97 11.36 8.49 -5.47
C ASN A 97 12.19 9.50 -4.63
N ASN A 98 12.17 9.39 -3.30
CA ASN A 98 13.08 10.13 -2.42
C ASN A 98 14.37 9.31 -2.16
N PRO A 99 15.44 9.92 -1.61
CA PRO A 99 16.73 9.23 -1.44
C PRO A 99 16.67 7.97 -0.59
N GLY A 100 15.81 7.94 0.44
CA GLY A 100 15.63 6.79 1.32
C GLY A 100 14.87 5.65 0.63
N SER A 101 13.78 5.98 -0.06
CA SER A 101 13.00 5.04 -0.87
C SER A 101 13.85 4.46 -2.00
N LYS A 102 14.67 5.27 -2.66
CA LYS A 102 15.60 4.79 -3.68
C LYS A 102 16.56 3.72 -3.13
N ARG A 103 17.08 3.89 -1.90
CA ARG A 103 17.94 2.88 -1.26
C ARG A 103 17.19 1.57 -1.02
N ILE A 104 15.92 1.65 -0.60
CA ILE A 104 15.05 0.47 -0.41
C ILE A 104 14.82 -0.23 -1.75
N PHE A 105 14.45 0.52 -2.78
CA PHE A 105 14.27 0.01 -4.14
C PHE A 105 15.53 -0.69 -4.65
N ASP A 106 16.68 -0.02 -4.62
CA ASP A 106 17.95 -0.56 -5.09
C ASP A 106 18.32 -1.84 -4.31
N ASN A 107 18.07 -1.86 -2.99
CA ASN A 107 18.32 -3.04 -2.15
C ASN A 107 17.47 -4.24 -2.59
N ILE A 108 16.16 -4.07 -2.77
CA ILE A 108 15.25 -5.13 -3.21
C ILE A 108 15.61 -5.60 -4.63
N MET A 109 15.84 -4.66 -5.54
CA MET A 109 16.12 -4.94 -6.95
C MET A 109 17.48 -5.60 -7.18
N SER A 110 18.42 -5.44 -6.26
CA SER A 110 19.72 -6.12 -6.31
C SER A 110 19.67 -7.58 -5.87
N GLN A 111 18.55 -8.04 -5.27
CA GLN A 111 18.42 -9.41 -4.81
C GLN A 111 18.25 -10.40 -5.98
N PRO A 112 18.85 -11.60 -5.90
CA PRO A 112 18.77 -12.59 -6.98
C PRO A 112 17.36 -13.16 -7.17
N VAL A 113 16.55 -13.16 -6.12
CA VAL A 113 15.16 -13.63 -6.11
C VAL A 113 14.32 -12.56 -5.40
N ARG A 114 13.17 -12.23 -5.98
CA ARG A 114 12.15 -11.33 -5.43
C ARG A 114 10.84 -12.08 -5.26
N PHE A 115 9.99 -11.61 -4.36
CA PHE A 115 8.79 -12.31 -3.92
C PHE A 115 7.53 -11.44 -4.05
N ALA A 116 6.38 -12.10 -4.18
CA ALA A 116 5.07 -11.50 -3.99
C ALA A 116 4.52 -11.95 -2.62
N VAL A 117 4.98 -11.27 -1.56
CA VAL A 117 4.56 -11.54 -0.17
C VAL A 117 3.27 -10.82 0.14
N MET A 118 3.17 -9.53 -0.21
CA MET A 118 1.97 -8.73 -0.01
C MET A 118 1.02 -8.87 -1.22
N ASN A 119 -0.28 -8.96 -0.96
CA ASN A 119 -1.31 -9.06 -1.98
C ASN A 119 -2.46 -8.07 -1.71
N ASN A 120 -2.54 -7.02 -2.53
CA ASN A 120 -3.50 -5.93 -2.36
C ASN A 120 -4.96 -6.33 -2.64
N TYR A 121 -5.19 -7.35 -3.48
CA TYR A 121 -6.55 -7.83 -3.78
C TYR A 121 -7.22 -8.48 -2.58
N THR A 122 -6.43 -9.20 -1.82
CA THR A 122 -6.91 -10.01 -0.70
C THR A 122 -6.54 -9.42 0.65
N ARG A 123 -5.75 -8.34 0.67
CA ARG A 123 -5.17 -7.71 1.87
C ARG A 123 -4.42 -8.74 2.73
N THR A 124 -3.64 -9.61 2.10
CA THR A 124 -2.90 -10.69 2.76
C THR A 124 -1.38 -10.51 2.67
N ILE A 125 -0.67 -11.11 3.64
CA ILE A 125 0.79 -11.16 3.71
C ILE A 125 1.20 -12.62 3.89
N ASN A 126 1.75 -13.24 2.85
CA ASN A 126 2.11 -14.66 2.86
C ASN A 126 3.62 -14.85 3.07
N VAL A 127 4.04 -14.91 4.33
CA VAL A 127 5.46 -15.14 4.70
C VAL A 127 5.82 -16.63 4.73
N SER A 128 4.84 -17.51 4.91
CA SER A 128 5.08 -18.96 5.07
C SER A 128 5.42 -19.67 3.77
N ASP A 129 4.81 -19.25 2.65
CA ASP A 129 5.03 -19.83 1.32
C ASP A 129 5.01 -18.73 0.24
N PRO A 130 5.98 -17.81 0.28
CA PRO A 130 6.02 -16.67 -0.63
C PRO A 130 6.37 -17.12 -2.04
N GLN A 131 5.66 -16.60 -3.04
CA GLN A 131 5.90 -16.95 -4.44
C GLN A 131 7.23 -16.33 -4.93
N PRO A 132 8.24 -17.13 -5.32
CA PRO A 132 9.51 -16.60 -5.82
C PRO A 132 9.42 -16.21 -7.30
N GLY A 133 10.33 -15.34 -7.73
CA GLY A 133 10.43 -14.94 -9.14
C GLY A 133 9.43 -13.84 -9.54
N ALA A 134 8.86 -13.16 -8.55
CA ALA A 134 8.03 -12.00 -8.79
C ALA A 134 8.84 -10.87 -9.46
N CYS A 135 8.17 -10.12 -10.32
CA CYS A 135 8.75 -8.98 -11.03
C CYS A 135 7.85 -7.75 -10.87
N LEU A 136 8.37 -6.56 -11.18
CA LEU A 136 7.57 -5.33 -11.17
C LEU A 136 6.57 -5.39 -12.34
N ASN A 137 5.27 -5.35 -12.04
CA ASN A 137 4.20 -5.52 -13.03
C ASN A 137 3.20 -4.35 -13.04
N GLY A 138 3.42 -3.31 -12.23
CA GLY A 138 2.56 -2.14 -12.14
C GLY A 138 1.18 -2.42 -11.52
N ASP A 139 1.06 -3.53 -10.79
CA ASP A 139 -0.18 -4.04 -10.21
C ASP A 139 -0.29 -3.77 -8.69
N THR A 140 0.66 -3.00 -8.15
CA THR A 140 0.61 -2.55 -6.76
C THR A 140 -0.24 -1.29 -6.63
N ALA A 141 -1.21 -1.30 -5.72
CA ALA A 141 -1.96 -0.14 -5.26
C ALA A 141 -1.06 0.80 -4.43
N ILE A 142 -0.17 1.51 -5.09
CA ILE A 142 0.80 2.44 -4.48
C ILE A 142 0.10 3.57 -3.70
N ARG A 143 0.73 4.14 -2.68
CA ARG A 143 0.15 5.23 -1.87
C ARG A 143 -0.44 6.34 -2.73
N ALA A 144 0.28 6.71 -3.78
CA ALA A 144 -0.11 7.80 -4.65
C ALA A 144 -1.36 7.50 -5.52
N SER A 145 -1.84 6.26 -5.60
CA SER A 145 -3.13 5.92 -6.22
C SER A 145 -4.30 5.89 -5.22
N LEU A 146 -4.02 6.01 -3.92
CA LEU A 146 -5.02 6.03 -2.85
C LEU A 146 -5.40 7.46 -2.45
N LEU A 147 -4.57 8.44 -2.83
CA LEU A 147 -4.87 9.84 -2.55
C LEU A 147 -5.96 10.34 -3.49
N PRO A 148 -6.97 11.07 -3.01
CA PRO A 148 -8.00 11.63 -3.86
C PRO A 148 -7.40 12.66 -4.82
N ASP A 149 -7.57 12.44 -6.12
CA ASP A 149 -7.15 13.36 -7.19
C ASP A 149 -8.22 14.43 -7.52
N TYR A 150 -9.39 14.40 -6.86
CA TYR A 150 -10.59 15.08 -7.34
C TYR A 150 -11.00 16.30 -6.50
N GLU A 151 -10.87 17.49 -7.10
CA GLU A 151 -11.46 18.76 -6.59
C GLU A 151 -12.87 19.05 -7.17
N GLY A 152 -13.49 18.13 -7.91
CA GLY A 152 -14.79 18.37 -8.57
C GLY A 152 -16.02 17.91 -7.78
N GLU A 153 -17.22 18.19 -8.31
CA GLU A 153 -18.49 17.72 -7.76
C GLU A 153 -18.72 16.23 -8.08
N GLN A 154 -18.89 15.40 -7.06
CA GLN A 154 -19.23 13.99 -7.22
C GLN A 154 -20.61 13.86 -7.87
N THR A 155 -20.70 13.15 -9.00
CA THR A 155 -21.97 12.74 -9.59
C THR A 155 -22.25 11.29 -9.22
N GLU A 156 -23.54 10.92 -9.10
CA GLU A 156 -24.00 9.57 -8.73
C GLU A 156 -23.48 8.46 -9.68
N ASP A 157 -22.98 8.83 -10.86
CA ASP A 157 -22.48 7.93 -11.92
C ASP A 157 -20.96 7.65 -11.81
N MET A 158 -20.26 8.25 -10.84
CA MET A 158 -18.80 8.06 -10.62
C MET A 158 -18.47 7.07 -9.49
N SER A 159 -19.45 6.31 -9.00
CA SER A 159 -19.26 5.28 -7.99
C SER A 159 -18.74 3.98 -8.63
N ASP A 160 -17.52 4.01 -9.16
CA ASP A 160 -16.87 2.78 -9.60
C ASP A 160 -16.22 2.07 -8.39
N SER A 161 -16.32 0.75 -8.37
CA SER A 161 -15.64 -0.09 -7.40
C SER A 161 -14.15 0.04 -7.66
N HIS A 162 -13.40 0.78 -6.84
CA HIS A 162 -11.94 0.72 -7.00
C HIS A 162 -11.49 -0.70 -6.77
N TYR A 163 -10.58 -1.12 -7.64
CA TYR A 163 -10.02 -2.44 -7.63
C TYR A 163 -9.20 -2.76 -6.36
N PHE A 164 -8.85 -1.75 -5.55
CA PHE A 164 -8.00 -1.85 -4.36
C PHE A 164 -8.48 -0.99 -3.17
N ASP A 165 -9.44 -1.46 -2.37
CA ASP A 165 -9.81 -0.88 -1.06
C ASP A 165 -8.84 -1.36 0.04
N ILE A 166 -7.56 -1.02 -0.10
CA ILE A 166 -6.52 -1.46 0.85
C ILE A 166 -6.45 -0.59 2.11
N ASP A 167 -6.98 0.63 2.05
CA ASP A 167 -7.13 1.58 3.15
C ASP A 167 -8.46 1.44 3.91
N GLU A 168 -9.38 0.62 3.38
CA GLU A 168 -10.67 0.31 4.00
C GLU A 168 -11.54 1.55 4.20
N ASP A 169 -11.40 2.51 3.29
CA ASP A 169 -11.99 3.84 3.40
C ASP A 169 -13.35 3.97 2.70
N LEU A 170 -13.73 3.01 1.83
CA LEU A 170 -15.06 3.01 1.18
C LEU A 170 -16.12 3.20 2.27
N GLY A 171 -17.04 4.13 2.09
CA GLY A 171 -18.16 4.30 3.01
C GLY A 171 -19.03 3.03 3.10
N PRO A 172 -20.13 3.06 3.88
CA PRO A 172 -21.12 1.98 3.92
C PRO A 172 -21.68 1.60 2.54
N SER A 173 -21.58 2.51 1.57
CA SER A 173 -21.98 2.30 0.18
C SER A 173 -21.02 1.39 -0.59
N GLY A 174 -19.79 1.15 -0.12
CA GLY A 174 -18.81 0.32 -0.81
C GLY A 174 -18.18 0.98 -2.05
N PHE A 175 -18.27 2.31 -2.17
CA PHE A 175 -17.70 3.07 -3.30
C PHE A 175 -16.75 4.17 -2.79
N HIS A 176 -15.65 4.42 -3.51
CA HIS A 176 -14.81 5.60 -3.24
C HIS A 176 -15.45 6.85 -3.85
N ALA A 177 -15.02 8.00 -3.37
CA ALA A 177 -15.26 9.29 -4.00
C ALA A 177 -14.46 9.42 -5.30
N GLY A 178 -15.07 8.95 -6.40
CA GLY A 178 -14.59 9.15 -7.77
C GLY A 178 -13.38 8.31 -8.17
N PRO A 179 -13.20 8.06 -9.48
CA PRO A 179 -11.98 7.46 -9.99
C PRO A 179 -10.80 8.43 -9.77
N PRO A 180 -9.57 7.94 -9.55
CA PRO A 180 -8.39 8.75 -9.84
C PRO A 180 -8.53 9.16 -11.30
N ASN A 181 -8.12 10.38 -11.62
CA ASN A 181 -8.33 10.95 -12.94
C ASN A 181 -7.90 9.93 -14.02
N MET A 182 -8.87 9.28 -14.66
CA MET A 182 -8.67 8.32 -15.78
C MET A 182 -8.36 9.12 -17.05
N ASP A 183 -7.63 10.22 -16.92
CA ASP A 183 -6.94 10.84 -18.03
C ASP A 183 -6.01 9.74 -18.55
N HIS A 184 -6.44 9.13 -19.66
CA HIS A 184 -5.64 8.18 -20.41
C HIS A 184 -4.37 8.90 -20.85
N GLN A 185 -3.33 8.81 -20.02
CA GLN A 185 -2.05 9.40 -20.33
C GLN A 185 -1.55 8.76 -21.62
N VAL A 186 -1.16 9.60 -22.58
CA VAL A 186 -0.56 9.14 -23.83
C VAL A 186 0.66 8.31 -23.47
N LEU A 187 0.71 7.06 -23.93
CA LEU A 187 1.87 6.19 -23.73
C LEU A 187 3.10 6.91 -24.29
N PRO A 188 4.12 7.22 -23.46
CA PRO A 188 5.32 7.89 -23.93
C PRO A 188 5.99 7.12 -25.08
N PRO A 189 6.53 7.80 -26.11
CA PRO A 189 7.16 7.15 -27.27
C PRO A 189 8.22 6.11 -26.90
N GLU A 190 8.96 6.31 -25.81
CA GLU A 190 9.94 5.37 -25.29
C GLU A 190 9.37 4.03 -24.83
N PHE A 191 8.06 3.94 -24.59
CA PHE A 191 7.36 2.73 -24.16
C PHE A 191 6.46 2.13 -25.24
N GLU A 192 6.34 2.74 -26.42
CA GLU A 192 5.54 2.21 -27.54
C GLU A 192 5.93 0.77 -27.92
N TYR A 193 7.22 0.42 -27.77
CA TYR A 193 7.70 -0.93 -28.08
C TYR A 193 7.01 -2.03 -27.28
N LEU A 194 6.43 -1.72 -26.11
CA LEU A 194 5.67 -2.65 -25.26
C LEU A 194 4.40 -3.17 -25.94
N LEU A 195 3.89 -2.47 -26.96
CA LEU A 195 2.68 -2.87 -27.68
C LEU A 195 2.91 -4.05 -28.63
N TRP A 196 4.15 -4.29 -29.07
CA TRP A 196 4.47 -5.31 -30.08
C TRP A 196 5.67 -6.20 -29.75
N SER A 197 6.39 -5.91 -28.67
CA SER A 197 7.50 -6.75 -28.18
C SER A 197 7.04 -7.61 -27.01
N PRO A 198 7.69 -8.77 -26.73
CA PRO A 198 7.47 -9.47 -25.47
C PRO A 198 7.68 -8.53 -24.29
N LEU A 199 6.78 -8.60 -23.30
CA LEU A 199 6.89 -7.74 -22.12
C LEU A 199 8.23 -7.99 -21.41
N PRO A 200 8.92 -6.91 -20.98
CA PRO A 200 10.10 -7.08 -20.14
C PRO A 200 9.69 -7.75 -18.83
N ARG A 201 10.67 -8.40 -18.18
CA ARG A 201 10.43 -9.01 -16.86
C ARG A 201 9.91 -7.99 -15.86
N ASP A 202 10.59 -6.85 -15.75
CA ASP A 202 10.16 -5.72 -14.94
C ASP A 202 9.58 -4.64 -15.84
N LEU A 203 8.28 -4.35 -15.68
CA LEU A 203 7.63 -3.27 -16.39
C LEU A 203 8.23 -1.93 -15.97
N PRO A 204 8.41 -1.00 -16.92
CA PRO A 204 8.90 0.33 -16.61
C PRO A 204 7.92 1.10 -15.71
N LYS A 205 8.42 2.12 -15.03
CA LYS A 205 7.59 3.01 -14.22
C LYS A 205 6.60 3.75 -15.14
N ARG A 206 5.36 3.94 -14.70
CA ARG A 206 4.43 4.86 -15.36
C ARG A 206 5.05 6.25 -15.38
N ALA A 207 5.11 6.90 -16.53
CA ALA A 207 5.51 8.30 -16.59
C ALA A 207 4.46 9.14 -15.85
N ARG A 208 4.90 10.16 -15.11
CA ARG A 208 4.02 11.27 -14.72
C ARG A 208 4.54 12.48 -15.47
N THR A 209 3.71 13.10 -16.30
CA THR A 209 4.03 14.41 -16.86
C THR A 209 4.21 15.41 -15.70
N PRO A 210 5.28 16.22 -15.69
CA PRO A 210 5.54 17.20 -14.65
C PRO A 210 4.50 18.33 -14.61
#